data_AF-A0A9W6SMD5-F1
#
_entry.id   AF-A0A9W6SMD5-F1
#
_cell.length_a   1.000
_cell.length_b   1.000
_cell.length_c   1.000
_cell.angle_alpha   90.00
_cell.angle_beta   90.00
_cell.angle_gamma   90.00
#
_symmetry.space_group_name_H-M   'P 1'
#
loop_
_entity.id
_entity.type
_entity.pdbx_description
1 polymer ?
#
loop_
_entity_poly.entity_id
_entity_poly.type
_entity_poly.pdbx_seq_one_letter_code
_entity_poly.pdbx_strand_id
1 'polypeptide(L)'
;MGWLEVRATIDAAIEALDGLAATTAEYSGDADRIGSHIDELYGGSNNELPHTARDHTASAADRAGEAATGYRQAAQLCRDYLAAVDPDGAAGSVTGLAVPAAGGPAKGGHGPAGSPPARQAVSDVSRGRSHVFPEQGPKGLADLTTRDDGIIALRSEWMDAGGHARLRHGGVVTEQQLKDRAMYGKDPVNGSRTDWETGGTHLPVRNATAFTTDSDLVFAEAAVWNSKEGRAVIKDAEANGDFRASVRVPASAIFGPDFRQHVRGQTRIGSENNPQGADPTQFTDTASVMAVYRRENENSPWVAYTCYPKP
;
A
#
# COMPACT_ATOMS: atom_id res chain seq x y z
N MET A 1 19.90 23.09 7.87
CA MET A 1 19.07 23.84 6.91
C MET A 1 18.11 24.69 7.72
N GLY A 2 18.11 26.00 7.53
CA GLY A 2 17.20 26.90 8.27
C GLY A 2 15.76 26.78 7.77
N TRP A 3 14.76 27.18 8.58
CA TRP A 3 13.34 27.16 8.18
C TRP A 3 13.09 27.85 6.83
N LEU A 4 13.76 28.97 6.57
CA LEU A 4 13.68 29.69 5.30
C LEU A 4 14.20 28.88 4.09
N GLU A 5 15.25 28.06 4.28
CA GLU A 5 15.79 27.20 3.22
C GLU A 5 14.85 26.01 2.93
N VAL A 6 14.22 25.46 3.98
CA VAL A 6 13.19 24.41 3.85
C VAL A 6 11.97 24.95 3.11
N ARG A 7 11.47 26.13 3.49
CA ARG A 7 10.35 26.80 2.82
C ARG A 7 10.64 27.07 1.34
N ALA A 8 11.79 27.64 1.02
CA ALA A 8 12.19 27.89 -0.37
C ALA A 8 12.26 26.59 -1.21
N THR A 9 12.71 25.49 -0.60
CA THR A 9 12.75 24.18 -1.27
C THR A 9 11.34 23.65 -1.56
N ILE A 10 10.41 23.79 -0.61
CA ILE A 10 9.02 23.35 -0.78
C ILE A 10 8.28 24.24 -1.79
N ASP A 11 8.49 25.55 -1.76
CA ASP A 11 7.92 26.49 -2.74
C ASP A 11 8.37 26.15 -4.17
N ALA A 12 9.65 25.84 -4.37
CA ALA A 12 10.17 25.40 -5.67
C ALA A 12 9.56 24.06 -6.13
N ALA A 13 9.31 23.13 -5.20
CA ALA A 13 8.64 21.88 -5.51
C ALA A 13 7.17 22.09 -5.92
N ILE A 14 6.46 23.01 -5.26
CA ILE A 14 5.09 23.40 -5.63
C ILE A 14 5.06 23.98 -7.03
N GLU A 15 5.97 24.91 -7.36
CA GLU A 15 6.05 25.52 -8.69
C GLU A 15 6.33 24.47 -9.79
N ALA A 16 7.24 23.53 -9.53
CA ALA A 16 7.52 22.44 -10.46
C ALA A 16 6.31 21.51 -10.67
N LEU A 17 5.57 21.18 -9.59
CA LEU A 17 4.37 20.35 -9.65
C LEU A 17 3.22 21.05 -10.39
N ASP A 18 3.01 22.35 -10.16
CA ASP A 18 2.03 23.15 -10.90
C ASP A 18 2.39 23.23 -12.39
N GLY A 19 3.68 23.41 -12.72
CA GLY A 19 4.16 23.42 -14.10
C GLY A 19 3.97 22.08 -14.82
N LEU A 20 4.25 20.96 -14.13
CA LEU A 20 3.97 19.62 -14.67
C LEU A 20 2.47 19.38 -14.86
N ALA A 21 1.63 19.81 -13.92
CA ALA A 21 0.18 19.72 -14.06
C ALA A 21 -0.34 20.51 -15.27
N ALA A 22 0.15 21.74 -15.47
CA ALA A 22 -0.23 22.58 -16.59
C ALA A 22 0.20 21.97 -17.94
N THR A 23 1.45 21.53 -18.05
CA THR A 23 1.99 20.91 -19.28
C THR A 23 1.23 19.62 -19.62
N THR A 24 0.90 18.82 -18.60
CA THR A 24 0.17 17.56 -18.81
C THR A 24 -1.28 17.81 -19.20
N ALA A 25 -1.93 18.84 -18.65
CA ALA A 25 -3.27 19.26 -19.06
C ALA A 25 -3.30 19.80 -20.50
N GLU A 26 -2.26 20.51 -20.93
CA GLU A 26 -2.09 20.94 -22.33
C GLU A 26 -1.95 19.73 -23.26
N TYR A 27 -1.15 18.74 -22.90
CA TYR A 27 -1.00 17.49 -23.65
C TYR A 27 -2.33 16.70 -23.77
N SER A 28 -3.14 16.68 -22.71
CA SER A 28 -4.49 16.12 -22.75
C SER A 28 -5.37 16.86 -23.75
N GLY A 29 -5.35 18.20 -23.72
CA GLY A 29 -6.12 19.02 -24.65
C GLY A 29 -5.68 18.84 -26.11
N ASP A 30 -4.39 18.65 -26.36
CA ASP A 30 -3.87 18.35 -27.69
C ASP A 30 -4.26 16.94 -28.16
N ALA A 31 -4.26 15.94 -27.28
CA ALA A 31 -4.76 14.60 -27.59
C ALA A 31 -6.26 14.63 -27.97
N ASP A 32 -7.08 15.41 -27.25
CA ASP A 32 -8.50 15.61 -27.57
C ASP A 32 -8.71 16.33 -28.92
N ARG A 33 -7.88 17.34 -29.22
CA ARG A 33 -7.90 18.04 -30.53
C ARG A 33 -7.53 17.10 -31.67
N ILE A 34 -6.51 16.27 -31.50
CA ILE A 34 -6.11 15.26 -32.49
C ILE A 34 -7.25 14.26 -32.70
N GLY A 35 -7.87 13.76 -31.62
CA GLY A 35 -9.04 12.89 -31.70
C GLY A 35 -10.20 13.52 -32.46
N SER A 36 -10.49 14.80 -32.19
CA SER A 36 -11.55 15.55 -32.89
C SER A 36 -11.26 15.74 -34.37
N HIS A 37 -10.00 15.97 -34.75
CA HIS A 37 -9.61 16.11 -36.16
C HIS A 37 -9.63 14.77 -36.92
N ILE A 38 -9.33 13.66 -36.24
CA ILE A 38 -9.54 12.30 -36.79
C ILE A 38 -11.04 12.08 -37.07
N ASP A 39 -11.91 12.48 -36.14
CA ASP A 39 -13.37 12.38 -36.33
C ASP A 39 -13.88 13.24 -37.50
N GLU A 40 -13.34 14.45 -37.69
CA GLU A 40 -13.69 15.33 -38.82
C GLU A 40 -13.26 14.74 -40.17
N LEU A 41 -12.05 14.16 -40.24
CA LEU A 41 -11.50 13.60 -41.47
C LEU A 41 -12.12 12.25 -41.86
N TYR A 42 -12.54 11.44 -40.88
CA TYR A 42 -12.88 10.03 -41.10
C TYR A 42 -14.25 9.58 -40.59
N GLY A 43 -15.00 10.43 -39.88
CA GLY A 43 -16.28 10.09 -39.22
C GLY A 43 -17.43 9.68 -40.13
N GLY A 44 -17.27 9.79 -41.46
CA GLY A 44 -18.23 9.31 -42.46
C GLY A 44 -17.85 7.99 -43.14
N SER A 45 -16.71 7.38 -42.80
CA SER A 45 -16.20 6.16 -43.46
C SER A 45 -16.24 4.94 -42.53
N ASN A 46 -16.75 3.80 -43.01
CA ASN A 46 -16.76 2.51 -42.29
C ASN A 46 -15.36 1.85 -42.24
N ASN A 47 -14.29 2.64 -42.16
CA ASN A 47 -12.93 2.11 -42.20
C ASN A 47 -12.49 1.73 -40.78
N GLU A 48 -11.89 0.55 -40.59
CA GLU A 48 -11.51 0.04 -39.25
C GLU A 48 -10.27 0.75 -38.65
N LEU A 49 -9.40 1.30 -39.49
CA LEU A 49 -8.17 2.01 -39.09
C LEU A 49 -8.37 3.26 -38.19
N PRO A 50 -9.37 4.14 -38.42
CA PRO A 50 -9.61 5.29 -37.54
C PRO A 50 -10.05 4.94 -36.12
N HIS A 51 -10.63 3.76 -35.87
CA HIS A 51 -11.05 3.36 -34.52
C HIS A 51 -9.86 3.14 -33.58
N THR A 52 -8.81 2.45 -34.05
CA THR A 52 -7.62 2.21 -33.21
C THR A 52 -6.85 3.49 -32.89
N ALA A 53 -6.74 4.42 -33.84
CA ALA A 53 -6.06 5.70 -33.61
C ALA A 53 -6.84 6.55 -32.58
N ARG A 54 -8.18 6.56 -32.68
CA ARG A 54 -9.09 7.24 -31.75
C ARG A 54 -8.99 6.68 -30.34
N ASP A 55 -8.99 5.35 -30.19
CA ASP A 55 -8.89 4.69 -28.88
C ASP A 55 -7.53 4.99 -28.22
N HIS A 56 -6.46 5.06 -29.00
CA HIS A 56 -5.14 5.42 -28.49
C HIS A 56 -5.05 6.89 -28.05
N THR A 57 -5.65 7.83 -28.78
CA THR A 57 -5.66 9.25 -28.40
C THR A 57 -6.53 9.51 -27.17
N ALA A 58 -7.71 8.89 -27.07
CA ALA A 58 -8.57 8.99 -25.89
C ALA A 58 -7.87 8.43 -24.64
N SER A 59 -7.25 7.25 -24.78
CA SER A 59 -6.48 6.64 -23.68
C SER A 59 -5.26 7.47 -23.25
N ALA A 60 -4.65 8.22 -24.18
CA ALA A 60 -3.56 9.14 -23.86
C ALA A 60 -4.05 10.40 -23.12
N ALA A 61 -5.20 10.96 -23.53
CA ALA A 61 -5.83 12.09 -22.86
C ALA A 61 -6.23 11.73 -21.43
N ASP A 62 -6.88 10.58 -21.22
CA ASP A 62 -7.28 10.11 -19.89
C ASP A 62 -6.08 9.97 -18.95
N ARG A 63 -5.00 9.30 -19.41
CA ARG A 63 -3.76 9.15 -18.62
C ARG A 63 -3.10 10.50 -18.30
N ALA A 64 -3.12 11.44 -19.23
CA ALA A 64 -2.60 12.79 -19.01
C ALA A 64 -3.46 13.55 -17.98
N GLY A 65 -4.79 13.48 -18.08
CA GLY A 65 -5.72 14.08 -17.12
C GLY A 65 -5.56 13.53 -15.69
N GLU A 66 -5.37 12.22 -15.56
CA GLU A 66 -5.09 11.57 -14.26
C GLU A 66 -3.75 12.03 -13.67
N ALA A 67 -2.69 12.07 -14.48
CA ALA A 67 -1.37 12.55 -14.03
C ALA A 67 -1.40 14.02 -13.60
N ALA A 68 -2.06 14.90 -14.37
CA ALA A 68 -2.24 16.31 -14.01
C ALA A 68 -3.00 16.48 -12.68
N THR A 69 -3.99 15.62 -12.42
CA THR A 69 -4.73 15.61 -11.16
C THR A 69 -3.83 15.15 -10.00
N GLY A 70 -3.00 14.14 -10.21
CA GLY A 70 -2.01 13.70 -9.23
C GLY A 70 -0.99 14.78 -8.86
N TYR A 71 -0.47 15.53 -9.83
CA TYR A 71 0.46 16.64 -9.57
C TYR A 71 -0.19 17.78 -8.77
N ARG A 72 -1.44 18.14 -9.09
CA ARG A 72 -2.20 19.16 -8.32
C ARG A 72 -2.43 18.74 -6.87
N GLN A 73 -2.79 17.49 -6.63
CA GLN A 73 -2.96 16.96 -5.27
C GLN A 73 -1.66 17.00 -4.49
N ALA A 74 -0.53 16.64 -5.11
CA ALA A 74 0.78 16.72 -4.48
C ALA A 74 1.15 18.17 -4.11
N ALA A 75 0.93 19.12 -5.02
CA ALA A 75 1.16 20.54 -4.76
C ALA A 75 0.29 21.06 -3.60
N GLN A 76 -0.97 20.64 -3.53
CA GLN A 76 -1.87 21.01 -2.43
C GLN A 76 -1.37 20.50 -1.07
N LEU A 77 -0.90 19.25 -1.00
CA LEU A 77 -0.32 18.69 0.24
C LEU A 77 0.90 19.49 0.71
N CYS A 78 1.77 19.92 -0.21
CA CYS A 78 2.90 20.78 0.13
C CYS A 78 2.44 22.14 0.67
N ARG A 79 1.39 22.75 0.10
CA ARG A 79 0.80 23.99 0.62
C ARG A 79 0.19 23.82 2.00
N ASP A 80 -0.56 22.74 2.21
CA ASP A 80 -1.19 22.43 3.50
C ASP A 80 -0.14 22.21 4.59
N TYR A 81 0.96 21.53 4.25
CA TYR A 81 2.10 21.38 5.15
C TYR A 81 2.70 22.75 5.50
N LEU A 82 3.04 23.59 4.52
CA LEU A 82 3.59 24.92 4.77
C LEU A 82 2.65 25.78 5.65
N ALA A 83 1.34 25.71 5.41
CA ALA A 83 0.35 26.41 6.22
C ALA A 83 0.29 25.90 7.68
N ALA A 84 0.55 24.61 7.91
CA ALA A 84 0.55 24.01 9.23
C ALA A 84 1.84 24.29 10.04
N VAL A 85 2.96 24.52 9.35
CA VAL A 85 4.28 24.70 10.00
C VAL A 85 4.82 26.13 9.95
N ASP A 86 4.09 27.10 9.39
CA ASP A 86 4.51 28.51 9.33
C ASP A 86 4.66 29.13 10.75
N PRO A 87 5.89 29.39 11.23
CA PRO A 87 6.14 29.92 12.57
C PRO A 87 5.81 31.41 12.70
N ASP A 88 5.61 32.12 11.58
CA ASP A 88 5.23 33.55 11.56
C ASP A 88 3.69 33.73 11.53
N GLY A 89 2.94 32.65 11.30
CA GLY A 89 1.51 32.61 11.54
C GLY A 89 1.28 32.69 13.05
N ALA A 90 0.61 33.76 13.51
CA ALA A 90 0.16 33.90 14.89
C ALA A 90 -0.30 32.55 15.43
N ALA A 91 0.23 32.14 16.59
CA ALA A 91 -0.09 30.90 17.28
C ALA A 91 -1.60 30.81 17.60
N GLY A 92 -2.42 30.59 16.57
CA GLY A 92 -3.78 30.16 16.65
C GLY A 92 -3.71 28.67 16.83
N SER A 93 -4.03 28.23 18.05
CA SER A 93 -4.32 26.83 18.39
C SER A 93 -4.96 26.10 17.20
N VAL A 94 -4.23 25.12 16.64
CA VAL A 94 -4.79 24.17 15.68
C VAL A 94 -5.70 23.22 16.47
N THR A 95 -6.90 23.72 16.76
CA THR A 95 -8.05 22.98 17.28
C THR A 95 -9.18 23.25 16.31
N GLY A 96 -9.29 22.44 15.24
CA GLY A 96 -10.43 22.54 14.33
C GLY A 96 -10.13 22.19 12.88
N LEU A 97 -9.62 20.99 12.60
CA LEU A 97 -9.99 20.34 11.35
C LEU A 97 -11.36 19.69 11.56
N ALA A 98 -12.38 20.24 10.90
CA ALA A 98 -13.73 19.70 10.93
C ALA A 98 -13.73 18.29 10.34
N VAL A 99 -13.97 17.31 11.20
CA VAL A 99 -14.23 15.92 10.82
C VAL A 99 -15.57 15.90 10.07
N PRO A 100 -15.65 15.34 8.85
CA PRO A 100 -16.94 15.13 8.19
C PRO A 100 -17.83 14.24 9.06
N ALA A 101 -19.12 14.58 9.15
CA ALA A 101 -20.08 13.91 9.99
C ALA A 101 -20.03 12.38 9.79
N ALA A 102 -19.78 11.66 10.88
CA ALA A 102 -19.78 10.22 10.91
C ALA A 102 -21.12 9.69 10.41
N GLY A 103 -21.09 8.93 9.30
CA GLY A 103 -22.17 8.04 8.94
C GLY A 103 -22.46 7.10 10.13
N GLY A 104 -23.73 6.77 10.32
CA GLY A 104 -24.21 6.00 11.48
C GLY A 104 -23.43 4.71 11.76
N PRO A 105 -23.49 4.21 13.01
CA PRO A 105 -22.59 3.16 13.47
C PRO A 105 -22.73 1.87 12.67
N ALA A 106 -21.64 1.47 12.01
CA ALA A 106 -21.46 0.11 11.53
C ALA A 106 -21.40 -0.84 12.73
N LYS A 107 -22.21 -1.89 12.69
CA LYS A 107 -22.24 -2.95 13.71
C LYS A 107 -21.01 -3.87 13.56
N GLY A 108 -19.86 -3.41 14.02
CA GLY A 108 -18.65 -4.22 14.23
C GLY A 108 -18.34 -4.28 15.72
N GLY A 109 -18.16 -5.49 16.27
CA GLY A 109 -18.12 -5.75 17.71
C GLY A 109 -17.18 -4.86 18.51
N HIS A 110 -17.69 -4.31 19.60
CA HIS A 110 -16.89 -3.67 20.65
C HIS A 110 -15.98 -4.71 21.28
N GLY A 111 -14.67 -4.59 21.03
CA GLY A 111 -13.67 -5.20 21.91
C GLY A 111 -13.76 -4.60 23.32
N PRO A 112 -13.14 -5.25 24.33
CA PRO A 112 -13.15 -4.75 25.70
C PRO A 112 -12.57 -3.34 25.82
N ALA A 113 -12.95 -2.63 26.90
CA ALA A 113 -12.42 -1.31 27.22
C ALA A 113 -10.88 -1.33 27.21
N GLY A 114 -10.27 -0.55 26.30
CA GLY A 114 -8.84 -0.59 26.00
C GLY A 114 -8.48 -1.06 24.58
N SER A 115 -9.48 -1.45 23.77
CA SER A 115 -9.27 -1.72 22.34
C SER A 115 -8.84 -0.44 21.62
N PRO A 116 -7.86 -0.50 20.69
CA PRO A 116 -7.49 0.67 19.89
C PRO A 116 -8.72 1.26 19.17
N PRO A 117 -8.77 2.59 18.96
CA PRO A 117 -9.92 3.24 18.35
C PRO A 117 -10.25 2.60 17.00
N ALA A 118 -11.54 2.63 16.64
CA ALA A 118 -12.01 2.18 15.33
C ALA A 118 -11.13 2.79 14.23
N ARG A 119 -10.57 1.95 13.37
CA ARG A 119 -9.60 2.36 12.35
C ARG A 119 -10.26 3.39 11.42
N GLN A 120 -9.61 4.53 11.22
CA GLN A 120 -10.10 5.53 10.26
C GLN A 120 -10.02 4.95 8.84
N ALA A 121 -11.08 5.12 8.06
CA ALA A 121 -11.04 4.78 6.64
C ALA A 121 -10.05 5.71 5.94
N VAL A 122 -8.86 5.20 5.62
CA VAL A 122 -7.86 5.94 4.84
C VAL A 122 -8.08 5.65 3.36
N SER A 123 -8.40 6.69 2.57
CA SER A 123 -8.47 6.58 1.11
C SER A 123 -7.08 6.24 0.56
N ASP A 124 -6.93 5.05 -0.02
CA ASP A 124 -5.66 4.56 -0.55
C ASP A 124 -5.34 5.14 -1.93
N VAL A 125 -4.92 6.40 -1.98
CA VAL A 125 -4.42 7.05 -3.22
C VAL A 125 -3.09 6.45 -3.71
N SER A 126 -2.40 5.64 -2.89
CA SER A 126 -1.12 5.02 -3.25
C SER A 126 -1.27 3.82 -4.19
N ARG A 127 -2.44 3.15 -4.21
CA ARG A 127 -2.75 2.10 -5.20
C ARG A 127 -2.80 2.60 -6.63
N GLY A 128 -3.28 3.82 -6.83
CA GLY A 128 -3.23 4.50 -8.12
C GLY A 128 -1.80 4.73 -8.59
N ARG A 129 -0.84 4.85 -7.67
CA ARG A 129 0.62 4.95 -7.92
C ARG A 129 1.33 3.60 -8.00
N SER A 130 0.59 2.49 -8.12
CA SER A 130 1.18 1.16 -8.31
C SER A 130 2.06 1.05 -9.56
N HIS A 131 1.90 1.94 -10.55
CA HIS A 131 2.80 2.09 -11.69
C HIS A 131 4.23 2.53 -11.32
N VAL A 132 4.44 3.06 -10.10
CA VAL A 132 5.79 3.34 -9.57
C VAL A 132 6.49 2.06 -9.10
N PHE A 133 5.75 0.96 -8.89
CA PHE A 133 6.29 -0.39 -8.83
C PHE A 133 6.18 -0.97 -10.25
N PRO A 134 7.24 -0.91 -11.07
CA PRO A 134 7.12 -1.13 -12.50
C PRO A 134 6.43 -2.47 -12.80
N GLU A 135 5.49 -2.46 -13.76
CA GLU A 135 4.90 -3.66 -14.38
C GLU A 135 5.94 -4.60 -15.03
N GLN A 136 7.20 -4.16 -15.06
CA GLN A 136 8.32 -4.97 -15.47
C GLN A 136 8.53 -6.02 -14.39
N GLY A 137 8.24 -7.28 -14.71
CA GLY A 137 8.59 -8.43 -13.88
C GLY A 137 10.10 -8.48 -13.51
N PRO A 138 10.67 -9.62 -13.09
CA PRO A 138 11.97 -9.70 -12.41
C PRO A 138 13.19 -8.94 -13.00
N LYS A 139 13.13 -8.45 -14.24
CA LYS A 139 14.13 -7.57 -14.87
C LYS A 139 14.08 -6.09 -14.43
N GLY A 140 12.96 -5.60 -13.90
CA GLY A 140 12.85 -4.24 -13.34
C GLY A 140 13.37 -4.11 -11.90
N LEU A 141 13.64 -5.23 -11.23
CA LEU A 141 14.12 -5.30 -9.83
C LEU A 141 15.62 -5.01 -9.67
N ALA A 142 16.39 -4.89 -10.76
CA ALA A 142 17.81 -4.54 -10.67
C ALA A 142 18.03 -3.11 -10.16
N ASP A 143 16.99 -2.27 -10.15
CA ASP A 143 17.02 -0.90 -9.61
C ASP A 143 16.13 -0.73 -8.37
N LEU A 144 16.20 -1.70 -7.43
CA LEU A 144 15.69 -1.51 -6.06
C LEU A 144 16.47 -0.43 -5.27
N THR A 145 17.43 0.24 -5.90
CA THR A 145 18.27 1.31 -5.32
C THR A 145 17.68 2.70 -5.46
N THR A 146 16.74 2.93 -6.38
CA THR A 146 16.02 4.22 -6.51
C THR A 146 14.73 4.26 -5.70
N ARG A 147 14.69 3.57 -4.56
CA ARG A 147 13.53 3.55 -3.66
C ARG A 147 13.17 4.98 -3.26
N ASP A 148 12.01 5.44 -3.70
CA ASP A 148 11.37 6.61 -3.12
C ASP A 148 10.95 6.22 -1.70
N ASP A 149 11.83 6.52 -0.73
CA ASP A 149 11.59 6.26 0.69
C ASP A 149 10.26 6.85 1.16
N GLY A 150 9.77 7.92 0.51
CA GLY A 150 8.46 8.51 0.75
C GLY A 150 7.31 7.57 0.41
N ILE A 151 7.40 6.81 -0.69
CA ILE A 151 6.38 5.82 -1.08
C ILE A 151 6.38 4.63 -0.13
N ILE A 152 7.55 4.14 0.29
CA ILE A 152 7.66 3.03 1.24
C ILE A 152 7.06 3.43 2.59
N ALA A 153 7.40 4.63 3.09
CA ALA A 153 6.86 5.16 4.33
C ALA A 153 5.34 5.31 4.25
N LEU A 154 4.82 5.95 3.20
CA LEU A 154 3.38 6.14 3.00
C LEU A 154 2.62 4.81 2.93
N ARG A 155 3.14 3.84 2.16
CA ARG A 155 2.50 2.52 2.02
C ARG A 155 2.56 1.72 3.32
N SER A 156 3.66 1.84 4.05
CA SER A 156 3.84 1.25 5.38
C SER A 156 2.84 1.80 6.39
N GLU A 157 2.68 3.13 6.44
CA GLU A 157 1.69 3.79 7.29
C GLU A 157 0.27 3.34 6.94
N TRP A 158 -0.03 3.20 5.64
CA TRP A 158 -1.34 2.72 5.22
C TRP A 158 -1.60 1.25 5.62
N MET A 159 -0.59 0.38 5.54
CA MET A 159 -0.69 -0.99 6.05
C MET A 159 -0.84 -1.05 7.57
N ASP A 160 -0.22 -0.13 8.30
CA ASP A 160 -0.37 0.00 9.76
C ASP A 160 -1.74 0.56 10.13
N ALA A 161 -2.27 1.49 9.32
CA ALA A 161 -3.60 2.07 9.50
C ALA A 161 -4.72 1.06 9.20
N GLY A 162 -4.59 0.25 8.14
CA GLY A 162 -5.60 -0.74 7.74
C GLY A 162 -5.43 -2.14 8.37
N GLY A 163 -4.23 -2.44 8.87
CA GLY A 163 -3.88 -3.75 9.41
C GLY A 163 -2.70 -3.73 10.38
N HIS A 164 -1.91 -4.79 10.36
CA HIS A 164 -0.72 -4.94 11.19
C HIS A 164 0.41 -5.62 10.42
N ALA A 165 0.38 -5.53 9.08
CA ALA A 165 1.32 -6.22 8.21
C ALA A 165 2.77 -5.83 8.54
N ARG A 166 3.08 -4.53 8.58
CA ARG A 166 4.44 -4.06 8.88
C ARG A 166 4.81 -4.28 10.33
N LEU A 167 3.96 -3.91 11.28
CA LEU A 167 4.25 -4.08 12.71
C LEU A 167 4.46 -5.56 13.13
N ARG A 168 3.91 -6.53 12.40
CA ARG A 168 4.04 -7.96 12.73
C ARG A 168 4.89 -8.78 11.76
N HIS A 169 5.16 -8.26 10.56
CA HIS A 169 5.84 -8.99 9.49
C HIS A 169 6.80 -8.14 8.63
N GLY A 170 7.03 -6.86 8.96
CA GLY A 170 7.98 -5.98 8.26
C GLY A 170 9.43 -6.07 8.78
N GLY A 171 10.28 -5.19 8.28
CA GLY A 171 11.69 -5.07 8.66
C GLY A 171 11.91 -4.63 10.11
N VAL A 172 10.94 -3.92 10.69
CA VAL A 172 10.95 -3.47 12.10
C VAL A 172 10.94 -4.64 13.10
N VAL A 173 10.42 -5.81 12.70
CA VAL A 173 10.27 -6.95 13.63
C VAL A 173 11.63 -7.60 13.89
N THR A 174 12.12 -7.58 15.11
CA THR A 174 13.40 -8.22 15.48
C THR A 174 13.32 -9.75 15.42
N GLU A 175 14.48 -10.38 15.31
CA GLU A 175 14.59 -11.84 15.41
C GLU A 175 14.06 -12.37 16.76
N GLN A 176 14.35 -11.67 17.86
CA GLN A 176 13.85 -12.05 19.18
C GLN A 176 12.31 -11.96 19.25
N GLN A 177 11.68 -10.95 18.62
CA GLN A 177 10.21 -10.89 18.54
C GLN A 177 9.63 -12.07 17.75
N LEU A 178 10.26 -12.50 16.64
CA LEU A 178 9.83 -13.70 15.91
C LEU A 178 9.98 -14.97 16.75
N LYS A 179 11.10 -15.11 17.46
CA LYS A 179 11.35 -16.23 18.38
C LYS A 179 10.33 -16.27 19.51
N ASP A 180 10.07 -15.13 20.17
CA ASP A 180 9.08 -14.98 21.23
C ASP A 180 7.66 -15.26 20.73
N ARG A 181 7.32 -14.82 19.51
CA ARG A 181 6.05 -15.12 18.86
C ARG A 181 5.88 -16.62 18.59
N ALA A 182 6.91 -17.26 18.05
CA ALA A 182 6.89 -18.68 17.73
C ALA A 182 6.82 -19.55 19.00
N MET A 183 7.59 -19.21 20.04
CA MET A 183 7.67 -20.05 21.25
C MET A 183 6.54 -19.76 22.25
N TYR A 184 6.14 -18.49 22.42
CA TYR A 184 5.29 -18.08 23.53
C TYR A 184 4.01 -17.35 23.10
N GLY A 185 3.79 -17.16 21.80
CA GLY A 185 2.63 -16.43 21.29
C GLY A 185 2.67 -14.95 21.64
N LYS A 186 3.85 -14.39 21.96
CA LYS A 186 3.95 -12.95 22.19
C LYS A 186 3.74 -12.19 20.88
N ASP A 187 2.88 -11.19 20.91
CA ASP A 187 2.67 -10.27 19.79
C ASP A 187 3.94 -9.44 19.57
N PRO A 188 4.50 -9.38 18.34
CA PRO A 188 5.63 -8.51 18.05
C PRO A 188 5.42 -7.04 18.44
N VAL A 189 4.19 -6.53 18.39
CA VAL A 189 3.90 -5.10 18.63
C VAL A 189 4.06 -4.71 20.10
N ASN A 190 3.57 -5.55 21.02
CA ASN A 190 3.48 -5.21 22.43
C ASN A 190 4.28 -6.15 23.36
N GLY A 191 4.86 -7.22 22.82
CA GLY A 191 5.66 -8.20 23.58
C GLY A 191 4.87 -9.06 24.57
N SER A 192 3.54 -8.99 24.55
CA SER A 192 2.62 -9.70 25.45
C SER A 192 1.88 -10.83 24.73
N ARG A 193 1.24 -11.74 25.49
CA ARG A 193 0.34 -12.76 24.93
C ARG A 193 -1.04 -12.22 24.57
N THR A 194 -1.26 -10.92 24.70
CA THR A 194 -2.49 -10.26 24.29
C THR A 194 -2.29 -9.72 22.89
N ASP A 195 -3.12 -10.17 21.95
CA ASP A 195 -3.15 -9.66 20.58
C ASP A 195 -3.46 -8.16 20.63
N TRP A 196 -2.53 -7.34 20.17
CA TRP A 196 -2.60 -5.88 20.23
C TRP A 196 -3.84 -5.32 19.50
N GLU A 197 -4.30 -6.00 18.45
CA GLU A 197 -5.43 -5.52 17.66
C GLU A 197 -6.78 -5.91 18.26
N THR A 198 -6.93 -7.17 18.66
CA THR A 198 -8.22 -7.74 19.08
C THR A 198 -8.40 -7.76 20.59
N GLY A 199 -7.33 -7.58 21.37
CA GLY A 199 -7.31 -7.78 22.81
C GLY A 199 -7.44 -9.24 23.25
N GLY A 200 -7.54 -10.18 22.31
CA GLY A 200 -7.64 -11.61 22.59
C GLY A 200 -6.31 -12.25 22.97
N THR A 201 -6.32 -13.54 23.33
CA THR A 201 -5.06 -14.29 23.52
C THR A 201 -4.41 -14.56 22.17
N HIS A 202 -3.17 -14.12 22.01
CA HIS A 202 -2.33 -14.40 20.86
C HIS A 202 -1.63 -15.76 21.07
N LEU A 203 -1.92 -16.71 20.18
CA LEU A 203 -1.46 -18.09 20.32
C LEU A 203 -0.07 -18.30 19.69
N PRO A 204 0.79 -19.16 20.28
CA PRO A 204 2.09 -19.49 19.70
C PRO A 204 1.96 -20.20 18.35
N VAL A 205 2.42 -19.56 17.28
CA VAL A 205 2.45 -20.16 15.93
C VAL A 205 3.69 -21.03 15.74
N ARG A 206 3.62 -22.07 14.89
CA ARG A 206 4.79 -22.91 14.60
C ARG A 206 5.92 -22.12 13.92
N ASN A 207 5.55 -21.29 12.94
CA ASN A 207 6.47 -20.46 12.16
C ASN A 207 6.08 -18.99 12.36
N ALA A 208 6.99 -18.18 12.88
CA ALA A 208 6.85 -16.73 12.91
C ALA A 208 7.77 -16.14 11.84
N THR A 209 7.21 -15.49 10.82
CA THR A 209 7.94 -15.02 9.64
C THR A 209 7.77 -13.53 9.43
N ALA A 210 8.74 -12.92 8.78
CA ALA A 210 8.75 -11.51 8.40
C ALA A 210 9.55 -11.33 7.12
N PHE A 211 9.34 -10.20 6.46
CA PHE A 211 10.22 -9.71 5.42
C PHE A 211 11.53 -9.16 6.01
N THR A 212 12.60 -9.19 5.23
CA THR A 212 13.90 -8.68 5.66
C THR A 212 13.85 -7.17 5.87
N THR A 213 13.19 -6.44 4.97
CA THR A 213 12.99 -4.98 5.05
C THR A 213 11.52 -4.59 4.88
N ASP A 214 11.15 -3.37 5.30
CA ASP A 214 9.81 -2.81 5.04
C ASP A 214 9.54 -2.65 3.54
N SER A 215 10.58 -2.38 2.75
CA SER A 215 10.44 -2.29 1.31
C SER A 215 10.14 -3.64 0.66
N ASP A 216 10.74 -4.74 1.15
CA ASP A 216 10.40 -6.08 0.66
C ASP A 216 8.94 -6.41 0.95
N LEU A 217 8.43 -6.02 2.13
CA LEU A 217 7.01 -6.16 2.47
C LEU A 217 6.11 -5.35 1.51
N VAL A 218 6.42 -4.07 1.31
CA VAL A 218 5.67 -3.18 0.41
C VAL A 218 5.64 -3.74 -1.01
N PHE A 219 6.80 -4.16 -1.51
CA PHE A 219 6.92 -4.77 -2.82
C PHE A 219 6.11 -6.06 -2.93
N ALA A 220 6.21 -6.95 -1.93
CA ALA A 220 5.46 -8.21 -1.93
C ALA A 220 3.94 -8.00 -1.90
N GLU A 221 3.46 -7.07 -1.08
CA GLU A 221 2.03 -6.75 -1.01
C GLU A 221 1.51 -6.21 -2.34
N ALA A 222 2.25 -5.27 -2.96
CA ALA A 222 1.90 -4.73 -4.28
C ALA A 222 1.91 -5.82 -5.36
N ALA A 223 2.90 -6.71 -5.36
CA ALA A 223 2.98 -7.82 -6.30
C ALA A 223 1.83 -8.83 -6.11
N VAL A 224 1.44 -9.12 -4.87
CA VAL A 224 0.28 -9.98 -4.58
C VAL A 224 -1.02 -9.33 -5.06
N TRP A 225 -1.22 -8.04 -4.78
CA TRP A 225 -2.39 -7.27 -5.23
C TRP A 225 -2.51 -7.28 -6.76
N ASN A 226 -1.40 -7.05 -7.46
CA ASN A 226 -1.33 -7.00 -8.92
C ASN A 226 -1.20 -8.38 -9.60
N SER A 227 -1.20 -9.48 -8.85
CA SER A 227 -1.17 -10.82 -9.44
C SER A 227 -2.51 -11.18 -10.09
N LYS A 228 -2.49 -12.16 -11.02
CA LYS A 228 -3.72 -12.70 -11.61
C LYS A 228 -4.62 -13.29 -10.52
N GLU A 229 -4.01 -13.99 -9.57
CA GLU A 229 -4.64 -14.62 -8.42
C GLU A 229 -5.27 -13.57 -7.50
N GLY A 230 -4.56 -12.48 -7.21
CA GLY A 230 -5.04 -11.39 -6.38
C GLY A 230 -6.27 -10.72 -6.98
N ARG A 231 -6.22 -10.34 -8.25
CA ARG A 231 -7.37 -9.75 -8.95
C ARG A 231 -8.58 -10.68 -8.98
N ALA A 232 -8.35 -11.97 -9.24
CA ALA A 232 -9.44 -12.95 -9.27
C ALA A 232 -10.10 -13.10 -7.89
N VAL A 233 -9.30 -13.29 -6.84
CA VAL A 233 -9.79 -13.48 -5.46
C VAL A 233 -10.53 -12.23 -4.95
N ILE A 234 -10.03 -11.03 -5.24
CA ILE A 234 -10.71 -9.79 -4.83
C ILE A 234 -12.03 -9.61 -5.58
N LYS A 235 -12.05 -9.83 -6.90
CA LYS A 235 -13.27 -9.77 -7.70
C LYS A 235 -14.32 -10.78 -7.22
N ASP A 236 -13.90 -12.01 -6.93
CA ASP A 236 -14.81 -13.05 -6.41
C ASP A 236 -15.36 -12.68 -5.03
N ALA A 237 -14.51 -12.15 -4.14
CA ALA A 237 -14.94 -11.65 -2.83
C ALA A 237 -15.96 -10.50 -2.98
N GLU A 238 -15.75 -9.57 -3.92
CA GLU A 238 -16.71 -8.50 -4.19
C GLU A 238 -18.05 -9.02 -4.70
N ALA A 239 -18.04 -9.97 -5.64
CA ALA A 239 -19.24 -10.57 -6.19
C ALA A 239 -20.06 -11.34 -5.13
N ASN A 240 -19.39 -11.92 -4.14
CA ASN A 240 -20.02 -12.65 -3.04
C ASN A 240 -20.43 -11.77 -1.85
N GLY A 241 -20.13 -10.47 -1.88
CA GLY A 241 -20.36 -9.59 -0.73
C GLY A 241 -19.42 -9.82 0.45
N ASP A 242 -18.27 -10.46 0.22
CA ASP A 242 -17.27 -10.69 1.25
C ASP A 242 -16.54 -9.39 1.61
N PHE A 243 -16.17 -9.30 2.90
CA PHE A 243 -15.39 -8.19 3.46
C PHE A 243 -13.95 -8.58 3.78
N ARG A 244 -13.57 -9.83 3.44
CA ARG A 244 -12.23 -10.37 3.67
C ARG A 244 -11.84 -11.29 2.54
N ALA A 245 -10.62 -11.15 2.05
CA ALA A 245 -10.06 -11.95 0.97
C ALA A 245 -8.64 -12.38 1.33
N SER A 246 -8.25 -13.61 0.97
CA SER A 246 -6.91 -14.14 1.25
C SER A 246 -6.26 -14.62 -0.04
N VAL A 247 -5.13 -14.02 -0.40
CA VAL A 247 -4.40 -14.29 -1.63
C VAL A 247 -3.08 -14.97 -1.28
N ARG A 248 -2.71 -15.98 -2.06
CA ARG A 248 -1.43 -16.67 -1.97
C ARG A 248 -0.74 -16.63 -3.34
N VAL A 249 0.51 -16.17 -3.35
CA VAL A 249 1.34 -16.16 -4.56
C VAL A 249 2.69 -16.81 -4.23
N PRO A 250 3.27 -17.67 -5.09
CA PRO A 250 4.60 -18.21 -4.87
C PRO A 250 5.64 -17.10 -4.65
N ALA A 251 6.50 -17.24 -3.64
CA ALA A 251 7.49 -16.21 -3.32
C ALA A 251 8.49 -16.02 -4.46
N SER A 252 8.80 -17.10 -5.19
CA SER A 252 9.64 -17.08 -6.38
C SER A 252 9.02 -16.35 -7.57
N ALA A 253 7.68 -16.26 -7.64
CA ALA A 253 7.00 -15.46 -8.67
C ALA A 253 7.09 -13.95 -8.37
N ILE A 254 7.29 -13.58 -7.10
CA ILE A 254 7.40 -12.18 -6.65
C ILE A 254 8.85 -11.71 -6.72
N PHE A 255 9.76 -12.41 -6.05
CA PHE A 255 11.16 -11.98 -5.87
C PHE A 255 12.15 -12.74 -6.76
N GLY A 256 11.68 -13.67 -7.59
CA GLY A 256 12.56 -14.53 -8.40
C GLY A 256 13.20 -15.68 -7.59
N PRO A 257 14.20 -16.37 -8.16
CA PRO A 257 14.82 -17.54 -7.53
C PRO A 257 15.51 -17.24 -6.20
N ASP A 258 15.95 -15.99 -6.00
CA ASP A 258 16.65 -15.53 -4.81
C ASP A 258 15.71 -15.00 -3.70
N PHE A 259 14.42 -15.32 -3.75
CA PHE A 259 13.40 -14.81 -2.81
C PHE A 259 13.77 -14.97 -1.32
N ARG A 260 14.60 -15.95 -0.98
CA ARG A 260 15.07 -16.24 0.38
C ARG A 260 15.85 -15.09 1.01
N GLN A 261 16.43 -14.19 0.21
CA GLN A 261 17.12 -13.00 0.70
C GLN A 261 16.15 -11.94 1.27
N HIS A 262 14.87 -12.00 0.86
CA HIS A 262 13.84 -11.03 1.21
C HIS A 262 12.94 -11.48 2.36
N VAL A 263 13.13 -12.69 2.87
CA VAL A 263 12.28 -13.30 3.90
C VAL A 263 13.11 -13.92 5.00
N ARG A 264 12.57 -13.93 6.21
CA ARG A 264 13.19 -14.53 7.40
C ARG A 264 12.12 -15.05 8.34
N GLY A 265 12.53 -15.89 9.29
CA GLY A 265 11.61 -16.43 10.26
C GLY A 265 12.27 -17.24 11.35
N GLN A 266 11.49 -17.55 12.38
CA GLN A 266 11.84 -18.46 13.46
C GLN A 266 10.79 -19.57 13.52
N THR A 267 11.24 -20.82 13.50
CA THR A 267 10.43 -22.02 13.61
C THR A 267 10.62 -22.63 14.99
N ARG A 268 9.53 -22.83 15.73
CA ARG A 268 9.56 -23.46 17.05
C ARG A 268 10.05 -24.90 16.96
N ILE A 269 10.98 -25.25 17.83
CA ILE A 269 11.42 -26.63 18.12
C ILE A 269 10.58 -27.17 19.28
N GLY A 270 10.11 -28.41 19.16
CA GLY A 270 9.18 -29.01 20.12
C GLY A 270 7.72 -28.63 19.89
N SER A 271 6.88 -28.87 20.90
CA SER A 271 5.44 -28.64 20.82
C SER A 271 5.07 -27.24 21.29
N GLU A 272 3.83 -26.81 21.04
CA GLU A 272 3.30 -25.55 21.60
C GLU A 272 3.33 -25.53 23.14
N ASN A 273 3.04 -26.67 23.77
CA ASN A 273 2.98 -26.79 25.23
C ASN A 273 4.33 -27.10 25.88
N ASN A 274 5.35 -27.39 25.08
CA ASN A 274 6.71 -27.69 25.54
C ASN A 274 7.72 -27.21 24.48
N PRO A 275 7.88 -25.87 24.31
CA PRO A 275 8.85 -25.32 23.38
C PRO A 275 10.27 -25.58 23.90
N GLN A 276 11.14 -26.09 23.02
CA GLN A 276 12.54 -26.42 23.34
C GLN A 276 13.53 -25.43 22.74
N GLY A 277 13.03 -24.45 21.99
CA GLY A 277 13.84 -23.47 21.28
C GLY A 277 13.18 -23.03 19.98
N ALA A 278 13.93 -22.31 19.16
CA ALA A 278 13.56 -21.97 17.80
C ALA A 278 14.81 -21.98 16.92
N ASP A 279 14.64 -22.39 15.68
CA ASP A 279 15.65 -22.33 14.63
C ASP A 279 15.20 -21.36 13.52
N PRO A 280 16.14 -20.82 12.71
CA PRO A 280 15.79 -20.11 11.50
C PRO A 280 14.83 -20.92 10.62
N THR A 281 13.72 -20.31 10.23
CA THR A 281 12.71 -20.94 9.37
C THR A 281 13.31 -21.29 8.02
N GLN A 282 13.15 -22.55 7.61
CA GLN A 282 13.54 -23.02 6.28
C GLN A 282 12.45 -22.70 5.26
N PHE A 283 12.75 -21.82 4.30
CA PHE A 283 11.85 -21.50 3.20
C PHE A 283 12.17 -22.39 2.00
N THR A 284 11.25 -23.28 1.65
CA THR A 284 11.40 -24.22 0.52
C THR A 284 11.04 -23.55 -0.81
N ASP A 285 11.28 -24.21 -1.95
CA ASP A 285 10.87 -23.67 -3.26
C ASP A 285 9.34 -23.56 -3.41
N THR A 286 8.58 -24.19 -2.51
CA THR A 286 7.13 -24.05 -2.43
C THR A 286 6.65 -22.92 -1.51
N ALA A 287 7.59 -22.14 -0.95
CA ALA A 287 7.25 -20.98 -0.14
C ALA A 287 6.42 -19.97 -0.93
N SER A 288 5.54 -19.28 -0.22
CA SER A 288 4.60 -18.32 -0.79
C SER A 288 4.55 -17.04 0.04
N VAL A 289 4.05 -15.96 -0.54
CA VAL A 289 3.58 -14.81 0.21
C VAL A 289 2.06 -14.94 0.37
N MET A 290 1.60 -14.76 1.61
CA MET A 290 0.19 -14.69 1.96
C MET A 290 -0.17 -13.24 2.24
N ALA A 291 -1.15 -12.68 1.53
CA ALA A 291 -1.76 -11.40 1.88
C ALA A 291 -3.23 -11.61 2.22
N VAL A 292 -3.69 -10.96 3.29
CA VAL A 292 -5.09 -10.90 3.66
C VAL A 292 -5.53 -9.46 3.48
N TYR A 293 -6.57 -9.27 2.67
CA TYR A 293 -7.21 -7.98 2.48
C TYR A 293 -8.53 -7.95 3.25
N ARG A 294 -8.91 -6.78 3.76
CA ARG A 294 -10.23 -6.54 4.35
C ARG A 294 -10.83 -5.25 3.83
N ARG A 295 -12.15 -5.07 3.92
CA ARG A 295 -12.82 -3.78 3.80
C ARG A 295 -13.91 -3.70 4.86
N GLU A 296 -14.26 -2.49 5.30
CA GLU A 296 -15.25 -2.32 6.39
C GLU A 296 -16.69 -2.49 5.91
N ASN A 297 -16.95 -2.16 4.65
CA ASN A 297 -18.24 -2.30 3.96
C ASN A 297 -18.02 -2.27 2.44
N GLU A 298 -19.10 -2.43 1.67
CA GLU A 298 -19.06 -2.50 0.20
C GLU A 298 -18.45 -1.25 -0.46
N ASN A 299 -18.58 -0.09 0.18
CA ASN A 299 -18.07 1.19 -0.32
C ASN A 299 -16.66 1.52 0.19
N SER A 300 -16.12 0.70 1.10
CA SER A 300 -14.79 0.92 1.65
C SER A 300 -13.73 0.30 0.74
N PRO A 301 -12.57 0.97 0.56
CA PRO A 301 -11.48 0.34 -0.17
C PRO A 301 -11.03 -0.92 0.57
N TRP A 302 -10.60 -1.93 -0.19
CA TRP A 302 -9.82 -3.01 0.39
C TRP A 302 -8.55 -2.45 1.02
N VAL A 303 -8.14 -2.98 2.16
CA VAL A 303 -6.89 -2.64 2.83
C VAL A 303 -6.10 -3.90 3.12
N ALA A 304 -4.77 -3.84 3.01
CA ALA A 304 -3.93 -4.97 3.41
C ALA A 304 -3.99 -5.11 4.94
N TYR A 305 -4.68 -6.15 5.39
CA TYR A 305 -4.86 -6.44 6.82
C TYR A 305 -3.60 -7.09 7.41
N THR A 306 -3.04 -8.06 6.70
CA THR A 306 -1.74 -8.65 7.02
C THR A 306 -1.09 -9.18 5.74
N CYS A 307 0.24 -9.21 5.69
CA CYS A 307 1.01 -9.79 4.59
C CYS A 307 2.28 -10.43 5.16
N TYR A 308 2.54 -11.69 4.84
CA TYR A 308 3.67 -12.43 5.44
C TYR A 308 4.20 -13.55 4.54
N PRO A 309 5.51 -13.89 4.66
CA PRO A 309 6.08 -15.08 4.04
C PRO A 309 5.55 -16.35 4.68
N LYS A 310 5.23 -17.37 3.88
CA LYS A 310 4.79 -18.68 4.32
C LYS A 310 5.77 -19.74 3.77
N PRO A 311 6.55 -20.40 4.64
CA PRO A 311 7.59 -21.36 4.24
C PRO A 311 7.04 -22.65 3.60
#